data_AF-A0A4P9Y128-F1
#
_entry.id   AF-A0A4P9Y128-F1
#
_cell.length_a   1.000
_cell.length_b   1.000
_cell.length_c   1.000
_cell.angle_alpha   90.00
_cell.angle_beta   90.00
_cell.angle_gamma   90.00
#
_symmetry.space_group_name_H-M   'P 1'
#
loop_
_entity.id
_entity.type
_entity.pdbx_description
1 polymer ?
#
loop_
_entity_poly.entity_id
_entity_poly.type
_entity_poly.pdbx_seq_one_letter_code
_entity_poly.pdbx_strand_id
1 'polypeptide(L)'
;LIGGNTVEAAAAGPVRDFVLEHGGHTVITKVLIANNGIAAVKEIRSVRKWAYETFGDERAIQFTVMATPEDLSANAEYIRMADQYVEVPGGRNNHNYANVDLIIEVAERTGVHAVWAGWG
;
A
#
# COMPACT_ATOMS: atom_id res chain seq x y z
N LEU A 1 19.26 -2.74 2.24
CA LEU A 1 17.88 -2.20 2.19
C LEU A 1 17.03 -2.98 3.19
N ILE A 2 17.08 -2.65 4.48
CA ILE A 2 16.35 -3.36 5.54
C ILE A 2 15.21 -2.45 6.01
N GLY A 3 14.00 -2.99 6.18
CA GLY A 3 12.83 -2.24 6.66
C GLY A 3 12.55 -2.51 8.14
N GLY A 4 11.58 -1.81 8.72
CA GLY A 4 11.26 -1.90 10.15
C GLY A 4 10.61 -3.21 10.60
N ASN A 5 10.04 -4.00 9.68
CA ASN A 5 9.34 -5.26 9.97
C ASN A 5 10.13 -6.47 9.44
N THR A 6 11.28 -6.77 10.05
CA THR A 6 12.15 -7.89 9.61
C THR A 6 11.52 -9.25 9.88
N VAL A 7 12.02 -10.33 9.27
CA VAL A 7 11.51 -11.70 9.51
C VAL A 7 11.61 -12.13 10.98
N GLU A 8 12.54 -11.57 11.75
CA GLU A 8 12.68 -11.82 13.19
C GLU A 8 11.63 -11.07 14.02
N ALA A 9 11.27 -9.86 13.61
CA ALA A 9 10.33 -8.99 14.34
C ALA A 9 8.86 -9.18 13.91
N ALA A 10 8.64 -9.61 12.66
CA ALA A 10 7.32 -9.76 12.09
C ALA A 10 6.50 -10.85 12.81
N ALA A 11 5.20 -10.61 12.94
CA ALA A 11 4.27 -11.61 13.46
C ALA A 11 4.31 -12.90 12.63
N ALA A 12 4.17 -14.04 13.29
CA ALA A 12 4.06 -15.34 12.63
C ALA A 12 2.87 -15.36 11.66
N GLY A 13 3.07 -15.90 10.47
CA GLY A 13 2.01 -16.04 9.48
C GLY A 13 2.53 -16.39 8.08
N PRO A 14 1.63 -16.76 7.16
CA PRO A 14 1.98 -17.27 5.83
C PRO A 14 2.92 -16.37 5.03
N VAL A 15 2.75 -15.05 5.10
CA VAL A 15 3.60 -14.09 4.38
C VAL A 15 5.02 -14.06 4.96
N ARG A 16 5.16 -14.12 6.30
CA ARG A 16 6.47 -14.17 6.95
C ARG A 16 7.21 -15.46 6.59
N ASP A 17 6.51 -16.58 6.67
CA ASP A 17 7.09 -17.90 6.40
C ASP A 17 7.54 -17.98 4.93
N PHE A 18 6.70 -17.50 4.00
CA PHE A 18 7.06 -17.39 2.59
C PHE A 18 8.30 -16.51 2.36
N VAL A 19 8.37 -15.33 2.99
CA VAL A 19 9.54 -14.44 2.87
C VAL A 19 10.79 -15.15 3.37
N LEU A 20 10.74 -15.84 4.50
CA LEU A 20 11.87 -16.57 5.07
C LEU A 20 12.32 -17.73 4.16
N GLU A 21 11.38 -18.54 3.68
CA GLU A 21 11.64 -19.69 2.80
C GLU A 21 12.28 -19.27 1.47
N HIS A 22 11.96 -18.08 0.97
CA HIS A 22 12.51 -17.53 -0.27
C HIS A 22 13.74 -16.63 -0.04
N GLY A 23 14.31 -16.60 1.17
CA GLY A 23 15.54 -15.87 1.49
C GLY A 23 15.38 -14.34 1.59
N GLY A 24 14.16 -13.85 1.77
CA GLY A 24 13.88 -12.44 2.03
C GLY A 24 14.14 -12.05 3.50
N HIS A 25 14.21 -10.74 3.75
CA HIS A 25 14.62 -10.19 5.06
C HIS A 25 13.55 -9.31 5.74
N THR A 26 12.65 -8.67 4.97
CA THR A 26 11.61 -7.77 5.48
C THR A 26 10.24 -8.25 5.03
N VAL A 27 9.31 -8.36 5.97
CA VAL A 27 7.94 -8.79 5.73
C VAL A 27 7.06 -7.57 5.45
N ILE A 28 6.50 -7.48 4.24
CA ILE A 28 5.63 -6.39 3.82
C ILE A 28 4.19 -6.93 3.71
N THR A 29 3.37 -6.69 4.72
CA THR A 29 1.92 -6.99 4.69
C THR A 29 1.01 -5.76 4.65
N LYS A 30 1.58 -4.55 4.63
CA LYS A 30 0.84 -3.28 4.63
C LYS A 30 1.54 -2.30 3.69
N VAL A 31 0.83 -1.80 2.69
CA VAL A 31 1.37 -0.94 1.64
C VAL A 31 0.54 0.34 1.56
N LEU A 32 1.20 1.50 1.58
CA LEU A 32 0.59 2.77 1.19
C LEU A 32 0.74 2.96 -0.32
N ILE A 33 -0.36 3.29 -1.00
CA ILE A 33 -0.31 3.75 -2.40
C ILE A 33 -0.33 5.28 -2.41
N ALA A 34 0.80 5.85 -2.83
CA ALA A 34 0.99 7.29 -3.04
C ALA A 34 0.72 7.66 -4.52
N ASN A 35 -0.40 7.19 -5.05
CA ASN A 35 -0.86 7.42 -6.42
C ASN A 35 -2.38 7.21 -6.48
N ASN A 36 -3.02 7.57 -7.59
CA ASN A 36 -4.44 7.39 -7.82
C ASN A 36 -4.74 6.73 -9.19
N GLY A 37 -6.01 6.76 -9.59
CA GLY A 37 -6.44 6.33 -10.92
C GLY A 37 -6.03 4.89 -11.28
N ILE A 38 -5.63 4.71 -12.55
CA ILE A 38 -5.30 3.39 -13.11
C ILE A 38 -4.07 2.77 -12.45
N ALA A 39 -3.11 3.59 -12.03
CA ALA A 39 -1.89 3.11 -11.36
C ALA A 39 -2.24 2.38 -10.06
N ALA A 40 -3.03 3.03 -9.20
CA ALA A 40 -3.48 2.45 -7.94
C ALA A 40 -4.33 1.18 -8.16
N VAL A 41 -5.28 1.19 -9.11
CA VAL A 41 -6.09 0.01 -9.43
C VAL A 41 -5.22 -1.16 -9.88
N LYS A 42 -4.24 -0.91 -10.76
CA LYS A 42 -3.38 -1.97 -11.30
C LYS A 42 -2.53 -2.60 -10.21
N GLU A 43 -1.97 -1.80 -9.30
CA GLU A 43 -1.18 -2.30 -8.19
C GLU A 43 -2.02 -3.22 -7.29
N ILE A 44 -3.16 -2.72 -6.80
CA ILE A 44 -4.05 -3.48 -5.91
C ILE A 44 -4.45 -4.80 -6.58
N ARG A 45 -4.94 -4.78 -7.82
CA ARG A 45 -5.37 -6.01 -8.52
C ARG A 45 -4.24 -7.02 -8.68
N SER A 46 -3.05 -6.55 -9.01
CA SER A 46 -1.92 -7.44 -9.31
C SER A 46 -1.42 -8.13 -8.05
N VAL A 47 -1.25 -7.37 -6.97
CA VAL A 47 -0.80 -7.92 -5.69
C VAL A 47 -1.86 -8.82 -5.08
N ARG A 48 -3.15 -8.44 -5.13
CA ARG A 48 -4.23 -9.30 -4.61
C ARG A 48 -4.36 -10.61 -5.37
N LYS A 49 -4.21 -10.58 -6.70
CA LYS A 49 -4.19 -11.79 -7.51
C LYS A 49 -3.06 -12.72 -7.07
N TRP A 50 -1.83 -12.19 -6.97
CA TRP A 50 -0.68 -12.96 -6.50
C TRP A 50 -0.87 -13.48 -5.07
N ALA A 51 -1.39 -12.64 -4.17
CA ALA A 51 -1.64 -12.99 -2.77
C ALA A 51 -2.65 -14.14 -2.66
N TYR A 52 -3.73 -14.09 -3.44
CA TYR A 52 -4.71 -15.18 -3.50
C TYR A 52 -4.10 -16.47 -4.07
N GLU A 53 -3.34 -16.38 -5.17
CA GLU A 53 -2.69 -17.55 -5.79
C GLU A 53 -1.62 -18.19 -4.88
N THR A 54 -0.98 -17.40 -4.02
CA THR A 54 0.14 -17.84 -3.16
C THR A 54 -0.32 -18.27 -1.77
N PHE A 55 -1.24 -17.52 -1.15
CA PHE A 55 -1.63 -17.68 0.24
C PHE A 55 -3.10 -18.12 0.41
N GLY A 56 -3.89 -18.15 -0.66
CA GLY A 56 -5.34 -18.38 -0.59
C GLY A 56 -6.12 -17.19 0.00
N ASP A 57 -5.47 -16.05 0.20
CA ASP A 57 -6.04 -14.84 0.80
C ASP A 57 -5.66 -13.61 -0.03
N GLU A 58 -6.66 -13.01 -0.71
CA GLU A 58 -6.46 -11.78 -1.49
C GLU A 58 -6.09 -10.56 -0.62
N ARG A 59 -6.34 -10.61 0.70
CA ARG A 59 -6.05 -9.55 1.66
C ARG A 59 -4.80 -9.83 2.50
N ALA A 60 -4.01 -10.84 2.16
CA ALA A 60 -2.73 -11.12 2.84
C ALA A 60 -1.78 -9.91 2.80
N ILE A 61 -1.90 -9.07 1.76
CA ILE A 61 -1.27 -7.75 1.67
C ILE A 61 -2.37 -6.68 1.72
N GLN A 62 -2.33 -5.84 2.76
CA GLN A 62 -3.29 -4.76 2.98
C GLN A 62 -2.85 -3.48 2.28
N PHE A 63 -3.81 -2.77 1.70
CA PHE A 63 -3.60 -1.50 1.01
C PHE A 63 -4.27 -0.34 1.74
N THR A 64 -3.47 0.66 2.09
CA THR A 64 -3.95 2.01 2.42
C THR A 64 -3.73 2.92 1.22
N VAL A 65 -4.71 3.74 0.86
CA VAL A 65 -4.59 4.67 -0.28
C VAL A 65 -4.77 6.12 0.15
N MET A 66 -4.07 7.04 -0.49
CA MET A 66 -4.33 8.48 -0.34
C MET A 66 -5.51 8.89 -1.23
N ALA A 67 -6.47 9.62 -0.70
CA ALA A 67 -7.67 10.06 -1.42
C ALA A 67 -7.87 11.57 -1.30
N THR A 68 -7.91 12.28 -2.42
CA THR A 68 -8.28 13.70 -2.43
C THR A 68 -9.81 13.86 -2.38
N PRO A 69 -10.35 15.05 -2.01
CA PRO A 69 -11.77 15.33 -2.13
C PRO A 69 -12.30 15.13 -3.55
N GLU A 70 -11.51 15.43 -4.57
CA GLU A 70 -11.88 15.21 -5.97
C GLU A 70 -12.06 13.72 -6.28
N ASP A 71 -11.13 12.86 -5.85
CA ASP A 71 -11.21 11.42 -6.05
C ASP A 71 -12.38 10.79 -5.28
N LEU A 72 -12.65 11.26 -4.06
CA LEU A 72 -13.82 10.85 -3.28
C LEU A 72 -15.13 11.26 -3.97
N SER A 73 -15.21 12.50 -4.46
CA SER A 73 -16.39 12.99 -5.20
C SER A 73 -16.65 12.20 -6.48
N ALA A 74 -15.58 11.75 -7.14
CA ALA A 74 -15.64 10.94 -8.35
C ALA A 74 -15.92 9.46 -8.07
N ASN A 75 -16.02 9.05 -6.80
CA ASN A 75 -16.18 7.65 -6.38
C ASN A 75 -15.11 6.74 -7.00
N ALA A 76 -13.84 7.19 -6.95
CA ALA A 76 -12.75 6.55 -7.63
C ALA A 76 -12.61 5.07 -7.22
N GLU A 77 -12.42 4.20 -8.22
CA GLU A 77 -12.46 2.75 -8.01
C GLU A 77 -11.41 2.26 -7.00
N TYR A 78 -10.20 2.81 -7.06
CA TYR A 78 -9.10 2.40 -6.19
C TYR A 78 -9.41 2.61 -4.71
N ILE A 79 -10.21 3.63 -4.35
CA ILE A 79 -10.64 3.91 -2.97
C ILE A 79 -11.56 2.80 -2.47
N ARG A 80 -12.51 2.34 -3.30
CA ARG A 80 -13.41 1.21 -2.95
C ARG A 80 -12.68 -0.13 -2.89
N MET A 81 -11.60 -0.26 -3.64
CA MET A 81 -10.78 -1.46 -3.64
C MET A 81 -9.89 -1.58 -2.41
N ALA A 82 -9.38 -0.45 -1.90
CA ALA A 82 -8.46 -0.41 -0.77
C ALA A 82 -9.07 -0.99 0.52
N ASP A 83 -8.20 -1.37 1.45
CA ASP A 83 -8.59 -1.80 2.79
C ASP A 83 -8.90 -0.59 3.68
N GLN A 84 -8.13 0.49 3.50
CA GLN A 84 -8.30 1.77 4.17
C GLN A 84 -7.97 2.91 3.21
N TYR A 85 -8.51 4.10 3.45
CA TYR A 85 -8.06 5.31 2.79
C TYR A 85 -7.77 6.41 3.80
N VAL A 86 -6.90 7.33 3.41
CA VAL A 86 -6.56 8.53 4.16
C VAL A 86 -6.88 9.72 3.28
N GLU A 87 -7.71 10.64 3.79
CA GLU A 87 -7.98 11.90 3.12
C GLU A 87 -6.73 12.77 3.11
N VAL A 88 -6.42 13.34 1.94
CA VAL A 88 -5.28 14.24 1.72
C VAL A 88 -5.75 15.52 1.02
N PRO A 89 -4.97 16.62 1.07
CA PRO A 89 -5.39 17.89 0.45
C PRO A 89 -5.69 17.74 -1.05
N GLY A 90 -6.74 18.41 -1.53
CA GLY A 90 -7.09 18.46 -2.95
C GLY A 90 -6.23 19.44 -3.78
N GLY A 91 -6.65 19.70 -5.01
CA GLY A 91 -5.95 20.58 -5.94
C GLY A 91 -4.75 19.93 -6.64
N ARG A 92 -3.72 20.73 -6.95
CA ARG A 92 -2.54 20.27 -7.71
C ARG A 92 -1.77 19.17 -6.96
N ASN A 93 -1.11 18.29 -7.71
CA ASN A 93 -0.46 17.09 -7.17
C ASN A 93 0.66 17.36 -6.15
N ASN A 94 1.29 18.53 -6.21
CA ASN A 94 2.29 18.98 -5.24
C ASN A 94 1.72 19.18 -3.82
N HIS A 95 0.40 19.15 -3.64
CA HIS A 95 -0.24 19.15 -2.32
C HIS A 95 -0.57 17.74 -1.80
N ASN A 96 -0.47 16.70 -2.65
CA ASN A 96 -0.88 15.34 -2.33
C ASN A 96 0.11 14.28 -2.86
N TYR A 97 -0.15 13.68 -4.03
CA TYR A 97 0.57 12.52 -4.56
C TYR A 97 2.02 12.80 -4.96
N ALA A 98 2.42 14.07 -5.13
CA ALA A 98 3.81 14.48 -5.38
C ALA A 98 4.44 15.19 -4.16
N ASN A 99 3.77 15.19 -3.01
CA ASN A 99 4.30 15.76 -1.78
C ASN A 99 4.96 14.66 -0.93
N VAL A 100 6.30 14.60 -1.00
CA VAL A 100 7.10 13.57 -0.31
C VAL A 100 6.93 13.63 1.21
N ASP A 101 6.92 14.83 1.80
CA ASP A 101 6.79 14.99 3.25
C ASP A 101 5.44 14.47 3.74
N LEU A 102 4.36 14.79 3.01
CA LEU A 102 3.03 14.28 3.31
C LEU A 102 2.95 12.75 3.17
N ILE A 103 3.56 12.18 2.11
CA ILE A 103 3.59 10.73 1.91
C ILE A 103 4.29 10.04 3.08
N ILE A 104 5.41 10.59 3.56
CA ILE A 104 6.13 10.09 4.72
C ILE A 104 5.25 10.18 5.97
N GLU A 105 4.63 11.34 6.24
CA GLU A 105 3.74 11.54 7.39
C GLU A 105 2.58 10.51 7.39
N VAL A 106 1.94 10.30 6.24
CA VAL A 106 0.86 9.33 6.10
C VAL A 106 1.38 7.91 6.32
N ALA A 107 2.56 7.58 5.78
CA ALA A 107 3.14 6.25 5.95
C ALA A 107 3.45 5.94 7.43
N GLU A 108 4.02 6.91 8.16
CA GLU A 108 4.30 6.79 9.58
C GLU A 108 3.01 6.65 10.40
N ARG A 109 2.02 7.51 10.14
CA ARG A 109 0.74 7.51 10.86
C ARG A 109 -0.07 6.24 10.65
N THR A 110 0.04 5.63 9.47
CA THR A 110 -0.70 4.40 9.10
C THR A 110 0.07 3.13 9.43
N GLY A 111 1.35 3.24 9.80
CA GLY A 111 2.19 2.11 10.16
C GLY A 111 2.34 1.10 9.02
N VAL A 112 2.41 1.60 7.77
CA VAL A 112 2.66 0.75 6.60
C VAL A 112 4.11 0.29 6.57
N HIS A 113 4.36 -0.85 5.94
CA HIS A 113 5.70 -1.43 5.82
C HIS A 113 6.44 -0.94 4.56
N ALA A 114 5.69 -0.49 3.55
CA ALA A 114 6.22 0.00 2.29
C ALA A 114 5.28 1.03 1.65
N VAL A 115 5.83 1.81 0.72
CA VAL A 115 5.09 2.78 -0.10
C VAL A 115 5.29 2.43 -1.57
N TRP A 116 4.21 2.45 -2.34
CA TRP A 116 4.23 2.30 -3.79
C TRP A 116 3.75 3.58 -4.46
N ALA A 117 4.59 4.15 -5.34
CA ALA A 117 4.29 5.39 -6.05
C ALA A 117 3.95 5.18 -7.55
N GLY A 118 4.17 3.97 -8.09
CA GLY A 118 3.87 3.68 -9.49
C GLY A 118 4.61 4.60 -10.46
N TRP A 119 3.85 5.28 -11.32
CA TRP A 119 4.34 6.25 -12.28
C TRP A 119 3.56 7.57 -12.17
N GLY A 120 4.21 8.69 -12.45
CA GLY A 120 3.61 10.03 -12.35
C GLY A 120 4.66 11.12 -12.23
#